data_AF-A0A143YXR2-F1
#
_entry.id   AF-A0A143YXR2-F1
#
_cell.length_a   1.000
_cell.length_b   1.000
_cell.length_c   1.000
_cell.angle_alpha   90.00
_cell.angle_beta   90.00
_cell.angle_gamma   90.00
#
_symmetry.space_group_name_H-M   'P 1'
#
loop_
_entity.id
_entity.type
_entity.pdbx_description
1 polymer ?
#
loop_
_entity_poly.entity_id
_entity_poly.type
_entity_poly.pdbx_seq_one_letter_code
_entity_poly.pdbx_strand_id
1 'polypeptide(L)'
;MIEVYCDESRAETIYGDESTDRYMVIGGLWIPHEKRKKVKNKINYLKKKYDINHEVKWKTVSASKLPFYVELVDFFLESKYIRFRCIVVDSHKVNMKLYHNSDAELGFYKFYYLLLQKWCEGNETYRIYLDYKQNKLGDRLSVLNKILNNASLSYVEDVIALNSEESVFIQLADILIGAVGYKFNGYDSENAKKVIINQIEDFLEDPIQPTPSSERKFNVFKIILR
;
A
#
# COMPACT_ATOMS: atom_id res chain seq x y z
N MET A 1 6.00 9.33 -16.93
CA MET A 1 5.41 9.77 -15.64
C MET A 1 4.61 8.62 -15.05
N ILE A 2 4.90 8.30 -13.80
CA ILE A 2 4.26 7.24 -13.04
C ILE A 2 3.53 7.86 -11.85
N GLU A 3 2.28 7.49 -11.66
CA GLU A 3 1.50 7.84 -10.48
C GLU A 3 1.63 6.73 -9.44
N VAL A 4 1.83 7.10 -8.18
CA VAL A 4 1.93 6.18 -7.06
C VAL A 4 0.80 6.46 -6.07
N TYR A 5 -0.02 5.48 -5.76
CA TYR A 5 -1.16 5.61 -4.84
C TYR A 5 -0.92 4.75 -3.62
N CYS A 6 -0.77 5.36 -2.45
CA CYS A 6 -0.35 4.70 -1.23
C CYS A 6 -1.44 4.67 -0.16
N ASP A 7 -1.34 3.65 0.68
CA ASP A 7 -2.14 3.48 1.88
C ASP A 7 -1.35 2.66 2.92
N GLU A 8 -1.85 2.61 4.16
CA GLU A 8 -1.23 1.86 5.25
C GLU A 8 -2.24 1.07 6.08
N SER A 9 -1.75 -0.05 6.61
CA SER A 9 -2.49 -0.91 7.52
C SER A 9 -1.73 -1.01 8.84
N ARG A 10 -2.48 -0.84 9.94
CA ARG A 10 -1.98 -0.99 11.32
C ARG A 10 -0.88 -0.01 11.71
N ALA A 11 -0.99 1.23 11.21
CA ALA A 11 -0.03 2.29 11.52
C ALA A 11 0.03 2.57 13.04
N GLU A 12 -1.09 2.42 13.74
CA GLU A 12 -1.22 2.57 15.20
C GLU A 12 -0.20 1.74 16.00
N THR A 13 0.27 0.61 15.46
CA THR A 13 1.28 -0.25 16.11
C THR A 13 2.61 0.45 16.39
N ILE A 14 2.95 1.52 15.65
CA ILE A 14 4.15 2.34 15.89
C ILE A 14 3.85 3.66 16.62
N TYR A 15 2.57 4.02 16.79
CA TYR A 15 2.16 5.20 17.54
C TYR A 15 1.96 4.93 19.04
N GLY A 16 2.07 3.67 19.47
CA GLY A 16 2.01 3.26 20.88
C GLY A 16 0.61 3.04 21.41
N ASP A 17 -0.39 2.93 20.53
CA ASP A 17 -1.72 2.44 20.92
C ASP A 17 -1.62 0.96 21.32
N GLU A 18 -2.55 0.48 22.15
CA GLU A 18 -2.67 -0.93 22.60
C GLU A 18 -3.05 -1.88 21.44
N SER A 19 -2.32 -1.82 20.34
CA SER A 19 -2.50 -2.73 19.23
C SER A 19 -1.91 -4.09 19.58
N THR A 20 -2.70 -5.12 19.37
CA THR A 20 -2.26 -6.53 19.49
C THR A 20 -1.49 -6.99 18.26
N ASP A 21 -1.50 -6.19 17.19
CA ASP A 21 -0.81 -6.49 15.94
C ASP A 21 0.70 -6.24 16.05
N ARG A 22 1.48 -7.15 15.45
CA ARG A 22 2.93 -7.07 15.43
C ARG A 22 3.47 -6.30 14.23
N TYR A 23 2.79 -6.39 13.09
CA TYR A 23 3.28 -5.88 11.82
C TYR A 23 2.42 -4.76 11.27
N MET A 24 3.07 -3.62 11.02
CA MET A 24 2.56 -2.54 10.19
C MET A 24 2.90 -2.81 8.72
N VAL A 25 2.00 -2.46 7.81
CA VAL A 25 2.22 -2.54 6.36
C VAL A 25 1.95 -1.17 5.75
N ILE A 26 2.88 -0.65 4.95
CA ILE A 26 2.65 0.53 4.10
C ILE A 26 2.84 0.07 2.66
N GLY A 27 1.91 0.37 1.77
CA GLY A 27 1.99 -0.07 0.39
C GLY A 27 1.55 0.98 -0.61
N GLY A 28 1.83 0.71 -1.88
CA GLY A 28 1.40 1.56 -2.96
C GLY A 28 1.25 0.85 -4.29
N LEU A 29 0.49 1.50 -5.18
CA LEU A 29 0.29 1.09 -6.56
C LEU A 29 0.99 2.04 -7.52
N TRP A 30 1.88 1.51 -8.35
CA TRP A 30 2.53 2.23 -9.42
C TRP A 30 1.76 2.03 -10.72
N ILE A 31 1.27 3.11 -11.30
CA ILE A 31 0.44 3.12 -12.50
C ILE A 31 1.01 4.16 -13.48
N PRO A 32 1.36 3.79 -14.72
CA PRO A 32 1.71 4.77 -15.74
C PRO A 32 0.54 5.75 -15.99
N HIS A 33 0.85 7.04 -16.04
CA HIS A 33 -0.17 8.10 -16.14
C HIS A 33 -1.13 7.88 -17.32
N GLU A 34 -0.63 7.41 -18.47
CA GLU A 34 -1.42 7.14 -19.66
C GLU A 34 -2.41 5.97 -19.50
N LYS A 35 -2.20 5.10 -18.51
CA LYS A 35 -3.08 3.96 -18.20
C LYS A 35 -4.10 4.31 -17.11
N ARG A 36 -3.88 5.37 -16.34
CA ARG A 36 -4.73 5.80 -15.22
C ARG A 36 -6.23 5.78 -15.56
N LYS A 37 -6.65 6.45 -16.63
CA LYS A 37 -8.07 6.53 -17.02
C LYS A 37 -8.66 5.15 -17.32
N LYS A 38 -7.90 4.29 -18.02
CA LYS A 38 -8.32 2.91 -18.35
C LYS A 38 -8.51 2.09 -17.07
N VAL A 39 -7.53 2.12 -16.16
CA VAL A 39 -7.59 1.37 -14.90
C VAL A 39 -8.74 1.87 -14.02
N LYS A 40 -8.88 3.20 -13.85
CA LYS A 40 -9.97 3.80 -13.07
C LYS A 40 -11.34 3.39 -13.60
N ASN A 41 -11.53 3.44 -14.92
CA ASN A 41 -12.79 3.05 -15.55
C ASN A 41 -13.13 1.57 -15.35
N LYS A 42 -12.14 0.68 -15.39
CA LYS A 42 -12.35 -0.75 -15.14
C LYS A 42 -12.76 -1.01 -13.69
N ILE A 43 -12.10 -0.38 -12.71
CA ILE A 43 -12.48 -0.52 -11.29
C ILE A 43 -13.90 0.04 -11.05
N ASN A 44 -14.22 1.21 -11.60
CA ASN A 44 -15.57 1.79 -11.51
C ASN A 44 -16.64 0.92 -12.17
N TYR A 45 -16.31 0.29 -13.31
CA TYR A 45 -17.19 -0.68 -13.94
C TYR A 45 -17.46 -1.88 -13.02
N LEU A 46 -16.44 -2.42 -12.35
CA LEU A 46 -16.61 -3.51 -11.37
C LEU A 46 -17.50 -3.05 -10.21
N LYS A 47 -17.26 -1.86 -9.66
CA LYS A 47 -18.12 -1.31 -8.59
C LYS A 47 -19.58 -1.23 -9.03
N LYS A 48 -19.86 -0.75 -10.25
CA LYS A 48 -21.22 -0.69 -10.81
C LYS A 48 -21.81 -2.09 -11.07
N LYS A 49 -21.03 -3.02 -11.61
CA LYS A 49 -21.45 -4.40 -11.90
C LYS A 49 -21.96 -5.14 -10.65
N TYR A 50 -21.36 -4.86 -9.50
CA TYR A 50 -21.66 -5.52 -8.22
C TYR A 50 -22.42 -4.63 -7.22
N ASP A 51 -22.95 -3.50 -7.67
CA ASP A 51 -23.68 -2.53 -6.85
C ASP A 51 -22.92 -2.13 -5.56
N ILE A 52 -21.65 -1.72 -5.75
CA ILE A 52 -20.77 -1.22 -4.69
C ILE A 52 -20.82 0.31 -4.70
N ASN A 53 -21.72 0.87 -3.89
CA ASN A 53 -21.94 2.31 -3.75
C ASN A 53 -21.16 2.96 -2.60
N HIS A 54 -20.37 2.18 -1.86
CA HIS A 54 -19.53 2.64 -0.76
C HIS A 54 -18.04 2.56 -1.10
N GLU A 55 -17.23 3.08 -0.19
CA GLU A 55 -15.78 2.95 -0.22
C GLU A 55 -15.35 1.49 -0.07
N VAL A 56 -14.42 1.04 -0.90
CA VAL A 56 -13.90 -0.32 -0.88
C VAL A 56 -12.70 -0.39 0.06
N LYS A 57 -12.81 -1.16 1.14
CA LYS A 57 -11.74 -1.36 2.14
C LYS A 57 -11.61 -2.84 2.52
N TRP A 58 -10.46 -3.23 3.06
CA TRP A 58 -10.20 -4.59 3.51
C TRP A 58 -11.18 -5.03 4.61
N LYS A 59 -11.57 -4.08 5.46
CA LYS A 59 -12.59 -4.30 6.49
C LYS A 59 -13.99 -4.60 5.93
N THR A 60 -14.29 -4.18 4.69
CA THR A 60 -15.58 -4.41 4.03
C THR A 60 -15.61 -5.71 3.22
N VAL A 61 -14.51 -6.48 3.19
CA VAL A 61 -14.47 -7.82 2.59
C VAL A 61 -15.38 -8.75 3.40
N SER A 62 -16.39 -9.30 2.73
CA SER A 62 -17.45 -10.12 3.32
C SER A 62 -17.97 -11.13 2.30
N ALA A 63 -18.64 -12.19 2.77
CA ALA A 63 -19.15 -13.25 1.89
C ALA A 63 -20.14 -12.71 0.84
N SER A 64 -21.00 -11.76 1.20
CA SER A 64 -22.01 -11.19 0.29
C SER A 64 -21.42 -10.35 -0.84
N LYS A 65 -20.23 -9.79 -0.65
CA LYS A 65 -19.54 -8.95 -1.65
C LYS A 65 -18.30 -9.63 -2.23
N LEU A 66 -18.03 -10.88 -1.86
CA LEU A 66 -16.84 -11.63 -2.30
C LEU A 66 -16.65 -11.65 -3.83
N PRO A 67 -17.69 -11.86 -4.67
CA PRO A 67 -17.52 -11.86 -6.12
C PRO A 67 -16.90 -10.56 -6.68
N PHE A 68 -17.19 -9.41 -6.06
CA PHE A 68 -16.57 -8.14 -6.43
C PHE A 68 -15.08 -8.10 -6.11
N TYR A 69 -14.69 -8.53 -4.91
CA TYR A 69 -13.29 -8.50 -4.49
C TYR A 69 -12.44 -9.48 -5.29
N VAL A 70 -12.99 -10.66 -5.62
CA VAL A 70 -12.32 -11.64 -6.48
C VAL A 70 -12.03 -11.03 -7.85
N GLU A 71 -13.04 -10.46 -8.54
CA GLU A 71 -12.80 -9.85 -9.85
C GLU A 71 -11.91 -8.59 -9.79
N LEU A 72 -11.93 -7.85 -8.68
CA LEU A 72 -11.05 -6.70 -8.48
C LEU A 72 -9.58 -7.14 -8.38
N VAL A 73 -9.33 -8.22 -7.63
CA VAL A 73 -8.00 -8.80 -7.44
C VAL A 73 -7.52 -9.48 -8.72
N ASP A 74 -8.36 -10.23 -9.44
CA ASP A 74 -8.05 -10.78 -10.76
C ASP A 74 -7.64 -9.67 -11.72
N PHE A 75 -8.44 -8.60 -11.79
CA PHE A 75 -8.10 -7.46 -12.62
C PHE A 75 -6.75 -6.85 -12.26
N PHE A 76 -6.43 -6.74 -10.96
CA PHE A 76 -5.10 -6.33 -10.55
C PHE A 76 -4.06 -7.32 -11.08
N LEU A 77 -4.14 -8.61 -10.76
CA LEU A 77 -3.14 -9.64 -11.07
C LEU A 77 -2.88 -9.77 -12.57
N GLU A 78 -3.92 -9.72 -13.41
CA GLU A 78 -3.82 -9.80 -14.88
C GLU A 78 -3.29 -8.51 -15.53
N SER A 79 -3.38 -7.38 -14.84
CA SER A 79 -2.99 -6.09 -15.41
C SER A 79 -1.47 -5.93 -15.47
N LYS A 80 -0.92 -5.82 -16.69
CA LYS A 80 0.50 -5.53 -16.92
C LYS A 80 0.93 -4.10 -16.55
N TYR A 81 -0.04 -3.21 -16.28
CA TYR A 81 0.22 -1.78 -16.04
C TYR A 81 0.24 -1.40 -14.56
N ILE A 82 -0.28 -2.26 -13.68
CA ILE A 82 -0.40 -1.96 -12.26
C ILE A 82 0.62 -2.81 -11.52
N ARG A 83 1.52 -2.14 -10.80
CA ARG A 83 2.52 -2.80 -9.95
C ARG A 83 2.21 -2.48 -8.49
N PHE A 84 2.33 -3.45 -7.61
CA PHE A 84 2.17 -3.27 -6.18
C PHE A 84 3.50 -3.49 -5.47
N ARG A 85 3.78 -2.64 -4.49
CA ARG A 85 4.85 -2.85 -3.50
C ARG A 85 4.35 -2.47 -2.13
N CYS A 86 4.72 -3.23 -1.12
CA CYS A 86 4.59 -2.84 0.27
C CYS A 86 5.90 -3.02 1.04
N ILE A 87 6.02 -2.28 2.14
CA ILE A 87 6.99 -2.51 3.20
C ILE A 87 6.25 -3.12 4.39
N VAL A 88 6.81 -4.18 4.97
CA VAL A 88 6.31 -4.81 6.19
C VAL A 88 7.29 -4.54 7.32
N VAL A 89 6.81 -3.91 8.39
CA VAL A 89 7.60 -3.44 9.53
C VAL A 89 7.18 -4.21 10.78
N ASP A 90 8.15 -4.85 11.45
CA ASP A 90 7.95 -5.47 12.77
C ASP A 90 7.97 -4.37 13.84
N SER A 91 6.79 -3.92 14.28
CA SER A 91 6.63 -2.76 15.15
C SER A 91 7.32 -2.95 16.51
N HIS A 92 7.43 -4.20 16.98
CA HIS A 92 8.17 -4.55 18.21
C HIS A 92 9.68 -4.33 18.11
N LYS A 93 10.23 -4.22 16.90
CA LYS A 93 11.66 -3.96 16.66
C LYS A 93 11.94 -2.50 16.31
N VAL A 94 10.94 -1.63 16.32
CA VAL A 94 11.12 -0.21 16.02
C VAL A 94 11.68 0.49 17.25
N ASN A 95 12.96 0.87 17.19
CA ASN A 95 13.57 1.67 18.25
C ASN A 95 13.30 3.17 18.04
N MET A 96 12.18 3.63 18.60
CA MET A 96 11.71 5.02 18.48
C MET A 96 12.72 6.05 19.02
N LYS A 97 13.36 5.75 20.15
CA LYS A 97 14.33 6.65 20.78
C LYS A 97 15.60 6.80 19.95
N LEU A 98 16.12 5.69 19.43
CA LEU A 98 17.42 5.67 18.73
C LEU A 98 17.32 6.22 17.30
N TYR A 99 16.27 5.85 16.57
CA TYR A 99 16.19 6.13 15.13
C TYR A 99 15.14 7.16 14.74
N HIS A 100 14.23 7.51 15.64
CA HIS A 100 13.05 8.33 15.30
C HIS A 100 12.84 9.51 16.22
N ASN A 101 13.83 9.90 17.05
CA ASN A 101 13.72 11.02 17.99
C ASN A 101 12.48 10.94 18.90
N SER A 102 12.01 9.73 19.20
CA SER A 102 10.74 9.47 19.90
C SER A 102 9.50 10.07 19.20
N ASP A 103 9.57 10.30 17.89
CA ASP A 103 8.50 10.85 17.05
C ASP A 103 7.97 9.76 16.10
N ALA A 104 6.80 9.20 16.43
CA ALA A 104 6.12 8.17 15.66
C ALA A 104 5.76 8.60 14.24
N GLU A 105 5.41 9.87 14.06
CA GLU A 105 5.11 10.42 12.73
C GLU A 105 6.38 10.48 11.88
N LEU A 106 7.50 10.91 12.46
CA LEU A 106 8.79 10.83 11.76
C LEU A 106 9.17 9.38 11.39
N GLY A 107 8.93 8.42 12.28
CA GLY A 107 9.15 7.01 12.00
C GLY A 107 8.30 6.51 10.83
N PHE A 108 7.02 6.81 10.87
CA PHE A 108 6.07 6.50 9.80
C PHE A 108 6.54 7.03 8.43
N TYR A 109 6.90 8.31 8.35
CA TYR A 109 7.37 8.90 7.08
C TYR A 109 8.75 8.38 6.63
N LYS A 110 9.61 7.93 7.55
CA LYS A 110 10.85 7.20 7.18
C LYS A 110 10.54 5.85 6.52
N PHE A 111 9.51 5.13 6.95
CA PHE A 111 9.09 3.89 6.29
C PHE A 111 8.47 4.15 4.91
N TYR A 112 7.69 5.23 4.76
CA TYR A 112 7.25 5.70 3.44
C TYR A 112 8.43 5.99 2.50
N TYR A 113 9.45 6.69 2.99
CA TYR A 113 10.67 6.92 2.22
C TYR A 113 11.33 5.60 1.78
N LEU A 114 11.46 4.61 2.67
CA LEU A 114 12.05 3.31 2.34
C LEU A 114 11.21 2.49 1.36
N LEU A 115 9.88 2.60 1.42
CA LEU A 115 8.96 2.02 0.44
C LEU A 115 9.23 2.58 -0.96
N LEU A 116 9.31 3.91 -1.06
CA LEU A 116 9.32 4.66 -2.32
C LEU A 116 10.71 4.74 -2.98
N GLN A 117 11.76 5.05 -2.21
CA GLN A 117 13.09 5.41 -2.74
C GLN A 117 13.63 4.39 -3.76
N LYS A 118 13.51 3.08 -3.47
CA LYS A 118 14.05 2.02 -4.34
C LYS A 118 13.23 1.79 -5.61
N TRP A 119 12.01 2.30 -5.68
CA TRP A 119 11.08 2.11 -6.80
C TRP A 119 10.80 3.40 -7.57
N CYS A 120 11.44 4.50 -7.16
CA CYS A 120 11.58 5.72 -7.92
C CYS A 120 12.86 5.64 -8.77
N GLU A 121 12.72 5.25 -10.04
CA GLU A 121 13.79 4.97 -11.00
C GLU A 121 14.25 6.24 -11.71
N GLY A 122 15.55 6.36 -11.98
CA GLY A 122 16.19 7.62 -12.40
C GLY A 122 15.69 8.25 -13.70
N ASN A 123 15.05 7.50 -14.58
CA ASN A 123 14.60 7.99 -15.88
C ASN A 123 13.11 8.35 -15.92
N GLU A 124 12.45 8.38 -14.75
CA GLU A 124 11.01 8.59 -14.65
C GLU A 124 10.66 9.80 -13.78
N THR A 125 9.50 10.38 -14.09
CA THR A 125 8.85 11.40 -13.25
C THR A 125 7.75 10.75 -12.43
N TYR A 126 7.69 11.06 -11.14
CA TYR A 126 6.71 10.50 -10.21
C TYR A 126 5.79 11.57 -9.66
N ARG A 127 4.52 11.20 -9.51
CA ARG A 127 3.56 11.93 -8.68
C ARG A 127 2.96 10.97 -7.67
N ILE A 128 3.06 11.31 -6.39
CA ILE A 128 2.78 10.38 -5.29
C ILE A 128 1.58 10.89 -4.51
N TYR A 129 0.62 10.01 -4.28
CA TYR A 129 -0.63 10.24 -3.58
C TYR A 129 -0.67 9.36 -2.34
N LEU A 130 -0.74 9.96 -1.16
CA LEU A 130 -0.92 9.26 0.11
C LEU A 130 -2.39 9.40 0.54
N ASP A 131 -2.95 8.39 1.22
CA ASP A 131 -4.25 8.54 1.87
C ASP A 131 -4.20 9.73 2.84
N TYR A 132 -5.27 10.51 2.86
CA TYR A 132 -5.33 11.67 3.71
C TYR A 132 -5.33 11.25 5.18
N LYS A 133 -4.29 11.68 5.89
CA LYS A 133 -4.22 11.62 7.34
C LYS A 133 -3.98 12.99 7.94
N GLN A 134 -4.59 13.22 9.09
CA GLN A 134 -4.31 14.40 9.89
C GLN A 134 -2.90 14.27 10.48
N ASN A 135 -1.95 14.95 9.85
CA ASN A 135 -0.57 15.02 10.33
C ASN A 135 -0.45 16.00 11.50
N LYS A 136 0.45 15.69 12.45
CA LYS A 136 0.85 16.62 13.51
C LYS A 136 1.66 17.78 12.95
N LEU A 137 2.52 17.51 11.97
CA LEU A 137 3.26 18.53 11.23
C LEU A 137 2.70 18.69 9.81
N GLY A 138 2.37 19.92 9.43
CA GLY A 138 1.80 20.23 8.11
C GLY A 138 2.78 20.07 6.94
N ASP A 139 4.09 19.99 7.21
CA ASP A 139 5.15 19.94 6.19
C ASP A 139 5.65 18.53 5.86
N ARG A 140 5.10 17.47 6.46
CA ARG A 140 5.61 16.10 6.27
C ARG A 140 5.66 15.65 4.81
N LEU A 141 4.62 15.99 4.05
CA LEU A 141 4.54 15.63 2.63
C LEU A 141 5.59 16.38 1.80
N SER A 142 5.78 17.68 2.05
CA SER A 142 6.80 18.47 1.36
C SER A 142 8.21 18.05 1.75
N VAL A 143 8.44 17.67 3.01
CA VAL A 143 9.70 17.08 3.48
C VAL A 143 9.95 15.73 2.81
N LEU A 144 8.94 14.85 2.71
CA LEU A 144 9.06 13.58 2.00
C LEU A 144 9.39 13.81 0.51
N ASN A 145 8.69 14.71 -0.17
CA ASN A 145 8.99 15.09 -1.55
C ASN A 145 10.45 15.57 -1.70
N LYS A 146 10.90 16.47 -0.83
CA LYS A 146 12.27 16.99 -0.84
C LYS A 146 13.31 15.89 -0.65
N ILE A 147 13.10 15.00 0.31
CA ILE A 147 14.05 13.90 0.60
C ILE A 147 14.10 12.90 -0.55
N LEU A 148 12.96 12.57 -1.18
CA LEU A 148 12.94 11.67 -2.35
C LEU A 148 13.71 12.24 -3.55
N ASN A 149 13.57 13.53 -3.82
CA ASN A 149 14.34 14.21 -4.88
C ASN A 149 15.84 14.31 -4.55
N ASN A 150 16.20 14.45 -3.27
CA ASN A 150 17.61 14.49 -2.87
C ASN A 150 18.30 13.13 -2.89
N ALA A 151 17.54 12.04 -2.74
CA ALA A 151 18.07 10.70 -2.55
C ALA A 151 17.97 9.78 -3.77
N SER A 152 17.32 10.23 -4.84
CA SER A 152 17.12 9.45 -6.07
C SER A 152 17.56 10.25 -7.29
N LEU A 153 17.91 9.54 -8.36
CA LEU A 153 18.10 10.15 -9.68
C LEU A 153 16.76 10.48 -10.37
N SER A 154 15.65 10.05 -9.78
CA SER A 154 14.31 10.27 -10.32
C SER A 154 13.81 11.68 -9.98
N TYR A 155 12.84 12.16 -10.75
CA TYR A 155 12.18 13.42 -10.43
C TYR A 155 10.81 13.15 -9.79
N VAL A 156 10.65 13.49 -8.51
CA VAL A 156 9.34 13.43 -7.84
C VAL A 156 8.70 14.80 -7.90
N GLU A 157 7.75 14.97 -8.83
CA GLU A 157 7.07 16.24 -9.06
C GLU A 157 6.34 16.72 -7.80
N ASP A 158 5.56 15.83 -7.16
CA ASP A 158 4.83 16.17 -5.95
C ASP A 158 4.51 14.94 -5.08
N VAL A 159 4.30 15.18 -3.79
CA VAL A 159 3.75 14.23 -2.81
C VAL A 159 2.55 14.91 -2.15
N ILE A 160 1.34 14.40 -2.42
CA ILE A 160 0.09 15.02 -1.96
C ILE A 160 -0.83 14.03 -1.25
N ALA A 161 -1.67 14.55 -0.37
CA ALA A 161 -2.73 13.78 0.25
C ALA A 161 -3.96 13.73 -0.68
N LEU A 162 -4.63 12.58 -0.70
CA LEU A 162 -5.88 12.36 -1.43
C LEU A 162 -6.82 11.57 -0.54
N ASN A 163 -8.10 11.93 -0.49
CA ASN A 163 -9.09 11.19 0.28
C ASN A 163 -9.32 9.81 -0.37
N SER A 164 -9.17 8.73 0.39
CA SER A 164 -9.42 7.35 -0.04
C SER A 164 -10.81 7.15 -0.66
N GLU A 165 -11.84 7.89 -0.21
CA GLU A 165 -13.18 7.85 -0.81
C GLU A 165 -13.19 8.28 -2.29
N GLU A 166 -12.29 9.18 -2.66
CA GLU A 166 -12.18 9.77 -4.01
C GLU A 166 -11.26 8.96 -4.94
N SER A 167 -10.54 7.97 -4.40
CA SER A 167 -9.49 7.24 -5.10
C SER A 167 -9.68 5.73 -5.07
N VAL A 168 -10.18 5.19 -6.18
CA VAL A 168 -10.26 3.74 -6.41
C VAL A 168 -8.89 3.04 -6.38
N PHE A 169 -7.80 3.78 -6.56
CA PHE A 169 -6.44 3.24 -6.50
C PHE A 169 -5.96 3.11 -5.05
N ILE A 170 -6.26 4.08 -4.19
CA ILE A 170 -5.98 3.96 -2.75
C ILE A 170 -6.83 2.83 -2.17
N GLN A 171 -8.11 2.73 -2.56
CA GLN A 171 -8.98 1.60 -2.20
C GLN A 171 -8.40 0.25 -2.65
N LEU A 172 -7.85 0.14 -3.87
CA LEU A 172 -7.19 -1.10 -4.31
C LEU A 172 -5.90 -1.37 -3.51
N ALA A 173 -5.13 -0.32 -3.17
CA ALA A 173 -3.96 -0.46 -2.31
C ALA A 173 -4.36 -1.00 -0.92
N ASP A 174 -5.43 -0.48 -0.30
CA ASP A 174 -6.02 -0.94 0.97
C ASP A 174 -6.29 -2.45 0.96
N ILE A 175 -6.90 -2.97 -0.12
CA ILE A 175 -7.18 -4.41 -0.26
C ILE A 175 -5.88 -5.23 -0.27
N LEU A 176 -4.87 -4.82 -1.04
CA LEU A 176 -3.63 -5.58 -1.18
C LEU A 176 -2.77 -5.52 0.09
N ILE A 177 -2.65 -4.35 0.73
CA ILE A 177 -1.95 -4.23 2.02
C ILE A 177 -2.73 -4.97 3.12
N GLY A 178 -4.06 -5.00 3.04
CA GLY A 178 -4.93 -5.73 3.94
C GLY A 178 -4.66 -7.23 3.91
N ALA A 179 -4.53 -7.81 2.71
CA ALA A 179 -4.16 -9.21 2.52
C ALA A 179 -2.77 -9.53 3.10
N VAL A 180 -1.77 -8.69 2.80
CA VAL A 180 -0.40 -8.86 3.35
C VAL A 180 -0.42 -8.75 4.88
N GLY A 181 -1.07 -7.71 5.42
CA GLY A 181 -1.16 -7.48 6.85
C GLY A 181 -1.90 -8.60 7.59
N TYR A 182 -2.94 -9.18 6.99
CA TYR A 182 -3.63 -10.35 7.53
C TYR A 182 -2.70 -11.56 7.65
N LYS A 183 -1.96 -11.85 6.58
CA LYS A 183 -1.03 -12.99 6.55
C LYS A 183 0.09 -12.82 7.58
N PHE A 184 0.75 -11.67 7.60
CA PHE A 184 1.90 -11.43 8.47
C PHE A 184 1.55 -11.39 9.96
N ASN A 185 0.36 -10.92 10.31
CA ASN A 185 -0.12 -10.92 11.70
C ASN A 185 -0.77 -12.26 12.12
N GLY A 186 -0.73 -13.29 11.26
CA GLY A 186 -1.18 -14.64 11.62
C GLY A 186 -2.68 -14.76 11.84
N TYR A 187 -3.47 -13.89 11.22
CA TYR A 187 -4.93 -14.03 11.27
C TYR A 187 -5.36 -15.25 10.47
N ASP A 188 -5.87 -16.26 11.16
CA ASP A 188 -6.61 -17.32 10.51
C ASP A 188 -8.02 -16.81 10.21
N SER A 189 -8.46 -17.03 8.99
CA SER A 189 -9.81 -16.63 8.59
C SER A 189 -10.40 -17.68 7.68
N GLU A 190 -11.28 -18.53 8.19
CA GLU A 190 -12.10 -19.40 7.33
C GLU A 190 -13.23 -18.59 6.65
N ASN A 191 -12.91 -17.43 6.07
CA ASN A 191 -13.91 -16.50 5.52
C ASN A 191 -13.49 -15.89 4.17
N ALA A 192 -14.30 -14.95 3.68
CA ALA A 192 -14.09 -14.24 2.40
C ALA A 192 -12.68 -13.66 2.21
N LYS A 193 -11.98 -13.25 3.28
CA LYS A 193 -10.61 -12.72 3.20
C LYS A 193 -9.60 -13.79 2.79
N LYS A 194 -9.74 -15.02 3.27
CA LYS A 194 -8.88 -16.14 2.87
C LYS A 194 -9.03 -16.52 1.42
N VAL A 195 -10.21 -16.34 0.83
CA VAL A 195 -10.38 -16.51 -0.63
C VAL A 195 -9.52 -15.51 -1.40
N ILE A 196 -9.49 -14.24 -0.98
CA ILE A 196 -8.64 -13.21 -1.61
C ILE A 196 -7.16 -13.47 -1.39
N ILE A 197 -6.77 -13.91 -0.17
CA ILE A 197 -5.38 -14.27 0.12
C ILE A 197 -4.95 -15.45 -0.75
N ASN A 198 -5.74 -16.52 -0.80
CA ASN A 198 -5.45 -17.69 -1.61
C ASN A 198 -5.33 -17.34 -3.09
N GLN A 199 -6.22 -16.50 -3.62
CA GLN A 199 -6.15 -16.04 -5.01
C GLN A 199 -4.83 -15.32 -5.33
N ILE A 200 -4.31 -14.52 -4.39
CA ILE A 200 -2.98 -13.89 -4.54
C ILE A 200 -1.89 -14.95 -4.45
N GLU A 201 -1.93 -15.85 -3.48
CA GLU A 201 -0.95 -16.93 -3.29
C GLU A 201 -0.89 -17.89 -4.49
N ASP A 202 -2.05 -18.22 -5.07
CA ASP A 202 -2.18 -19.05 -6.28
C ASP A 202 -1.51 -18.38 -7.49
N PHE A 203 -1.68 -17.06 -7.65
CA PHE A 203 -0.98 -16.32 -8.71
C PHE A 203 0.53 -16.22 -8.48
N LEU A 204 0.96 -16.11 -7.22
CA LEU A 204 2.37 -16.06 -6.86
C LEU A 204 3.05 -17.44 -6.91
N GLU A 205 2.27 -18.52 -6.98
CA GLU A 205 2.71 -19.91 -6.84
C GLU A 205 3.43 -20.16 -5.49
N ASP A 206 3.16 -19.33 -4.49
CA ASP A 206 3.87 -19.30 -3.19
C ASP A 206 3.04 -18.51 -2.15
N PRO A 207 3.10 -18.81 -0.83
CA PRO A 207 2.43 -18.00 0.17
C PRO A 207 2.91 -16.54 0.16
N ILE A 208 2.05 -15.62 0.60
CA ILE A 208 2.43 -14.21 0.72
C ILE A 208 3.57 -14.10 1.75
N GLN A 209 4.76 -13.82 1.24
CA GLN A 209 5.99 -13.75 2.02
C GLN A 209 6.94 -12.70 1.43
N PRO A 210 8.06 -12.36 2.11
CA PRO A 210 9.01 -11.40 1.58
C PRO A 210 9.52 -11.81 0.19
N THR A 211 9.54 -10.87 -0.76
CA THR A 211 9.98 -11.15 -2.13
C THR A 211 11.31 -10.48 -2.48
N PRO A 212 12.06 -10.99 -3.48
CA PRO A 212 13.27 -10.34 -3.97
C PRO A 212 13.00 -8.92 -4.49
N SER A 213 14.01 -8.05 -4.49
CA SER A 213 13.86 -6.68 -5.02
C SER A 213 13.57 -6.62 -6.52
N SER A 214 13.80 -7.70 -7.25
CA SER A 214 13.50 -7.85 -8.67
C SER A 214 12.02 -8.12 -8.94
N GLU A 215 11.23 -8.57 -7.97
CA GLU A 215 9.80 -8.81 -8.13
C GLU A 215 9.09 -7.48 -8.37
N ARG A 216 8.38 -7.32 -9.50
CA ARG A 216 7.79 -6.05 -9.93
C ARG A 216 6.27 -6.04 -9.93
N LYS A 217 5.60 -7.19 -9.90
CA LYS A 217 4.14 -7.27 -9.93
C LYS A 217 3.55 -7.12 -8.54
N PHE A 218 4.02 -7.91 -7.58
CA PHE A 218 3.56 -7.92 -6.20
C PHE A 218 4.76 -8.05 -5.27
N ASN A 219 5.33 -6.91 -4.86
CA ASN A 219 6.57 -6.88 -4.08
C ASN A 219 6.29 -6.71 -2.57
N VAL A 220 6.80 -7.62 -1.75
CA VAL A 220 6.68 -7.56 -0.29
C VAL A 220 8.07 -7.35 0.32
N PHE A 221 8.37 -6.12 0.72
CA PHE A 221 9.64 -5.78 1.34
C PHE A 221 9.54 -5.83 2.87
N LYS A 222 9.87 -6.97 3.48
CA LYS A 222 10.02 -7.04 4.94
C LYS A 222 11.34 -6.39 5.37
N ILE A 223 11.27 -5.29 6.09
CA ILE A 223 12.47 -4.61 6.58
C ILE A 223 13.12 -5.40 7.72
N ILE A 224 14.45 -5.47 7.72
CA ILE A 224 15.24 -6.03 8.81
C ILE A 224 15.66 -4.87 9.71
N LEU A 225 15.02 -4.76 10.87
CA LEU A 225 15.37 -3.80 11.92
C LEU A 225 16.39 -4.43 12.88
N ARG A 226 17.31 -3.60 13.39
CA ARG A 226 18.36 -3.98 14.33
C ARG A 226 17.93 -3.72 15.77
#